data_AF-W1XT76-F1
#
_entry.id   AF-W1XT76-F1
#
_cell.length_a   1.000
_cell.length_b   1.000
_cell.length_c   1.000
_cell.angle_alpha   90.00
_cell.angle_beta   90.00
_cell.angle_gamma   90.00
#
_symmetry.space_group_name_H-M   'P 1'
#
loop_
_entity.id
_entity.type
_entity.pdbx_description
1 polymer ?
#
loop_
_entity_poly.entity_id
_entity_poly.type
_entity_poly.pdbx_seq_one_letter_code
_entity_poly.pdbx_strand_id
1 'polypeptide(L)'
;QTDIIFSKYNAYPKQWIKDENGNIVYGSVTNNAKNALSYMSKLYNKGILDNKFLVRTQSNIQDMIINGKCGSFFSLWWAPNNPLMDSIKNDKNADWEPYMIPTDKDGSTRFCIQNPNKKYVVVRKGYEHPEIVMKICSALFDYFNSNNDSAQE
;
A
#
# COMPACT_ATOMS: atom_id res chain seq x y z
N GLN A 1 -1.97 -0.48 5.18
CA GLN A 1 -1.34 -1.69 5.77
C GLN A 1 -2.36 -2.75 6.17
N THR A 2 -3.55 -2.43 6.67
CA THR A 2 -4.51 -3.44 7.17
C THR A 2 -5.45 -4.03 6.11
N ASP A 3 -5.23 -3.73 4.82
CA ASP A 3 -6.17 -4.02 3.73
C ASP A 3 -6.45 -5.52 3.60
N ILE A 4 -5.45 -6.37 3.78
CA ILE A 4 -5.59 -7.83 3.71
C ILE A 4 -6.52 -8.38 4.80
N ILE A 5 -6.57 -7.75 5.97
CA ILE A 5 -7.52 -8.11 7.04
C ILE A 5 -8.94 -7.83 6.56
N PHE A 6 -9.18 -6.70 5.90
CA PHE A 6 -10.49 -6.39 5.32
C PHE A 6 -10.86 -7.34 4.18
N SER A 7 -9.89 -7.67 3.31
CA SER A 7 -10.11 -8.61 2.21
C SER A 7 -10.53 -10.00 2.70
N LYS A 8 -10.02 -10.47 3.85
CA LYS A 8 -10.48 -11.72 4.50
C LYS A 8 -11.98 -11.74 4.79
N TYR A 9 -12.60 -10.59 5.02
CA TYR A 9 -14.02 -10.45 5.27
C TYR A 9 -14.81 -10.04 4.03
N ASN A 10 -14.21 -10.08 2.84
CA ASN A 10 -14.80 -9.54 1.61
C ASN A 10 -15.23 -8.06 1.78
N ALA A 11 -14.38 -7.28 2.45
CA ALA A 11 -14.55 -5.85 2.67
C ALA A 11 -13.44 -5.08 1.95
N TYR A 12 -13.82 -3.97 1.32
CA TYR A 12 -12.89 -3.13 0.55
C TYR A 12 -13.13 -1.65 0.88
N PRO A 13 -12.54 -1.15 1.99
CA PRO A 13 -12.70 0.24 2.39
C PRO A 13 -12.27 1.22 1.29
N LYS A 14 -13.01 2.33 1.18
CA LYS A 14 -12.83 3.40 0.17
C LYS A 14 -13.07 2.97 -1.28
N GLN A 15 -13.60 1.77 -1.51
CA GLN A 15 -13.91 1.26 -2.84
C GLN A 15 -15.43 1.21 -3.05
N TRP A 16 -15.86 1.40 -4.29
CA TRP A 16 -17.21 1.09 -4.73
C TRP A 16 -17.24 -0.33 -5.25
N ILE A 17 -18.08 -1.17 -4.66
CA ILE A 17 -18.15 -2.61 -4.96
C ILE A 17 -19.59 -3.01 -5.26
N LYS A 18 -19.77 -4.14 -5.96
CA LYS A 18 -21.08 -4.77 -6.12
C LYS A 18 -21.36 -5.68 -4.93
N ASP A 19 -22.56 -5.59 -4.36
CA ASP A 19 -23.04 -6.55 -3.36
C ASP A 19 -23.57 -7.82 -4.03
N GLU A 20 -24.03 -8.79 -3.22
CA GLU A 20 -24.59 -10.07 -3.67
C GLU A 20 -25.87 -9.89 -4.51
N ASN A 21 -26.54 -8.75 -4.38
CA ASN A 21 -27.76 -8.39 -5.12
C ASN A 21 -27.44 -7.58 -6.40
N GLY A 22 -26.16 -7.31 -6.68
CA GLY A 22 -25.71 -6.52 -7.83
C GLY A 22 -25.75 -5.00 -7.64
N ASN A 23 -26.10 -4.49 -6.44
CA ASN A 23 -26.12 -3.07 -6.14
C ASN A 23 -24.71 -2.52 -5.92
N ILE A 24 -24.48 -1.28 -6.33
CA ILE A 24 -23.23 -0.57 -6.04
C ILE A 24 -23.29 0.00 -4.62
N VAL A 25 -22.37 -0.45 -3.77
CA VAL A 25 -22.27 -0.05 -2.37
C VAL A 25 -20.88 0.48 -2.05
N TYR A 26 -20.80 1.39 -1.08
CA TYR A 26 -19.53 1.91 -0.59
C TYR A 26 -18.93 0.94 0.43
N GLY A 27 -17.79 0.33 0.10
CA GLY A 27 -17.23 -0.79 0.86
C GLY A 27 -16.91 -0.49 2.33
N SER A 28 -16.65 0.77 2.67
CA SER A 28 -16.36 1.21 4.05
C SER A 28 -17.55 1.09 5.01
N VAL A 29 -18.79 1.09 4.50
CA VAL A 29 -20.02 1.12 5.33
C VAL A 29 -20.80 -0.20 5.30
N THR A 30 -20.16 -1.28 4.84
CA THR A 30 -20.77 -2.61 4.77
C THR A 30 -20.68 -3.35 6.11
N ASN A 31 -21.58 -4.32 6.34
CA ASN A 31 -21.49 -5.23 7.49
C ASN A 31 -20.16 -6.00 7.52
N ASN A 32 -19.61 -6.34 6.35
CA ASN A 32 -18.31 -6.98 6.22
C ASN A 32 -17.17 -6.10 6.75
N ALA A 33 -17.20 -4.79 6.49
CA ALA A 33 -16.22 -3.86 7.06
C ALA A 33 -16.32 -3.81 8.59
N LYS A 34 -17.53 -3.87 9.16
CA LYS A 34 -17.74 -3.97 10.62
C LYS A 34 -17.14 -5.25 11.20
N ASN A 35 -17.28 -6.38 10.51
CA ASN A 35 -16.68 -7.66 10.93
C ASN A 35 -15.15 -7.60 10.92
N ALA A 36 -14.55 -7.01 9.89
CA ALA A 36 -13.11 -6.78 9.82
C ALA A 36 -12.61 -5.88 10.97
N LEU A 37 -13.32 -4.79 11.26
CA LEU A 37 -13.00 -3.89 12.38
C LEU A 37 -13.09 -4.61 13.74
N SER A 38 -14.08 -5.48 13.93
CA SER A 38 -14.21 -6.31 15.13
C SER A 38 -12.99 -7.23 15.31
N TYR A 39 -12.49 -7.83 14.23
CA TYR A 39 -11.28 -8.64 14.27
C TYR A 39 -10.02 -7.79 14.54
N MET A 40 -9.87 -6.63 13.91
CA MET A 40 -8.78 -5.70 14.20
C MET A 40 -8.78 -5.27 15.67
N SER A 41 -9.96 -4.99 16.24
CA SER A 41 -10.11 -4.67 17.67
C SER A 41 -9.61 -5.80 18.58
N LYS A 42 -9.88 -7.07 18.22
CA LYS A 42 -9.31 -8.22 18.93
C LYS A 42 -7.79 -8.25 18.87
N LEU A 43 -7.18 -7.98 17.71
CA LEU A 43 -5.72 -7.95 17.57
C LEU A 43 -5.09 -6.80 18.38
N TYR A 44 -5.73 -5.63 18.37
CA TYR A 44 -5.34 -4.47 19.16
C TYR A 44 -5.39 -4.76 20.65
N ASN A 45 -6.51 -5.29 21.15
CA ASN A 45 -6.68 -5.61 22.58
C ASN A 45 -5.71 -6.70 23.07
N LYS A 46 -5.27 -7.58 22.17
CA LYS A 46 -4.24 -8.61 22.46
C LYS A 46 -2.81 -8.09 22.36
N GLY A 47 -2.59 -6.85 21.91
CA GLY A 47 -1.26 -6.28 21.68
C GLY A 47 -0.52 -6.90 20.49
N ILE A 48 -1.22 -7.64 19.61
CA ILE A 48 -0.63 -8.22 18.39
C ILE A 48 -0.49 -7.12 17.33
N LEU A 49 -1.50 -6.27 17.19
CA LEU A 49 -1.42 -5.07 16.37
C LEU A 49 -0.74 -3.96 17.18
N ASP A 50 0.22 -3.24 16.59
CA ASP A 50 0.85 -2.08 17.24
C ASP A 50 -0.21 -1.08 17.70
N ASN A 51 -0.31 -0.83 19.00
CA ASN A 51 -1.32 0.09 19.55
C ASN A 51 -1.14 1.54 19.06
N LYS A 52 0.01 1.88 18.51
CA LYS A 52 0.28 3.20 17.91
C LYS A 52 0.05 3.22 16.39
N PHE A 53 -0.46 2.15 15.77
CA PHE A 53 -0.51 2.01 14.31
C PHE A 53 -1.18 3.19 13.57
N LEU A 54 -2.17 3.85 14.18
CA LEU A 54 -2.86 5.01 13.59
C LEU A 54 -2.01 6.28 13.51
N VAL A 55 -1.02 6.43 14.41
CA VAL A 55 -0.14 7.61 14.47
C VAL A 55 1.26 7.31 13.94
N ARG A 56 1.52 6.09 13.46
CA ARG A 56 2.78 5.74 12.82
C ARG A 56 2.91 6.42 11.47
N THR A 57 4.06 7.03 11.24
CA THR A 57 4.49 7.42 9.89
C THR A 57 5.18 6.24 9.20
N GLN A 58 5.32 6.34 7.88
CA GLN A 58 6.10 5.37 7.10
C GLN A 58 7.54 5.26 7.61
N SER A 59 8.18 6.40 7.93
CA SER A 59 9.56 6.42 8.44
C SER A 59 9.66 5.71 9.79
N ASN A 60 8.73 5.97 10.73
CA ASN A 60 8.76 5.29 12.02
C ASN A 60 8.58 3.78 11.91
N ILE A 61 7.77 3.31 10.94
CA ILE A 61 7.61 1.87 10.69
C ILE A 61 8.90 1.29 10.12
N GLN A 62 9.54 1.96 9.16
CA GLN A 62 10.82 1.55 8.59
C GLN A 62 11.89 1.44 9.68
N ASP A 63 12.04 2.44 10.54
CA ASP A 63 13.00 2.42 11.65
C ASP A 63 12.74 1.26 12.60
N MET A 64 11.48 0.95 12.89
CA MET A 64 11.13 -0.19 13.75
C MET A 64 11.53 -1.52 13.11
N ILE A 65 11.35 -1.68 11.79
CA ILE A 65 11.74 -2.88 11.06
C ILE A 65 13.26 -3.01 11.04
N ILE A 66 13.99 -1.96 10.65
CA ILE A 66 15.46 -1.94 10.58
C ILE A 66 16.09 -2.27 11.94
N ASN A 67 15.51 -1.77 13.03
CA ASN A 67 16.02 -1.99 14.39
C ASN A 67 15.44 -3.24 15.08
N GLY A 68 14.84 -4.18 14.34
CA GLY A 68 14.38 -5.46 14.89
C GLY A 68 13.21 -5.35 15.90
N LYS A 69 12.46 -4.24 15.90
CA LYS A 69 11.31 -3.99 16.79
C LYS A 69 9.97 -4.44 16.19
N CYS A 70 9.99 -4.95 14.96
CA CYS A 70 8.84 -5.48 14.25
C CYS A 70 9.21 -6.87 13.73
N GLY A 71 8.41 -7.89 14.05
CA GLY A 71 8.64 -9.26 13.58
C GLY A 71 7.85 -9.64 12.33
N SER A 72 6.74 -8.95 12.06
CA SER A 72 5.94 -9.15 10.85
C SER A 72 5.17 -7.88 10.50
N PHE A 73 4.99 -7.63 9.21
CA PHE A 73 4.26 -6.48 8.72
C PHE A 73 3.66 -6.75 7.34
N PHE A 74 2.60 -6.01 7.02
CA PHE A 74 2.06 -5.99 5.66
C PHE A 74 2.88 -5.02 4.82
N SER A 75 3.54 -5.56 3.82
CA SER A 75 4.53 -4.85 3.03
C SER A 75 3.97 -4.46 1.66
N LEU A 76 4.57 -3.43 1.05
CA LEU A 76 4.33 -3.08 -0.35
C LEU A 76 5.42 -3.76 -1.20
N TRP A 77 5.23 -3.79 -2.52
CA TRP A 77 6.10 -4.55 -3.43
C TRP A 77 7.58 -4.16 -3.36
N TRP A 78 7.90 -2.94 -2.92
CA TRP A 78 9.28 -2.44 -2.77
C TRP A 78 9.94 -2.79 -1.43
N ALA A 79 9.23 -3.45 -0.51
CA ALA A 79 9.75 -3.76 0.82
C ALA A 79 11.07 -4.54 0.85
N PRO A 80 11.33 -5.49 -0.08
CA PRO A 80 12.63 -6.13 -0.17
C PRO A 80 13.78 -5.12 -0.30
N ASN A 81 13.63 -4.10 -1.16
CA ASN A 81 14.64 -3.06 -1.36
C ASN A 81 14.75 -2.13 -0.15
N ASN A 82 13.62 -1.73 0.45
CA ASN A 82 13.57 -0.93 1.67
C ASN A 82 12.23 -1.18 2.40
N PRO A 83 12.21 -1.58 3.68
CA PRO A 83 13.33 -1.51 4.63
C PRO A 83 14.16 -2.80 4.82
N LEU A 84 13.84 -3.89 4.11
CA LEU A 84 14.42 -5.20 4.45
C LEU A 84 15.93 -5.29 4.19
N MET A 85 16.43 -4.71 3.09
CA MET A 85 17.88 -4.62 2.85
C MET A 85 18.63 -3.94 4.00
N ASP A 86 18.09 -2.84 4.54
CA ASP A 86 18.75 -2.11 5.62
C ASP A 86 18.61 -2.84 6.96
N SER A 87 17.53 -3.60 7.17
CA SER A 87 17.39 -4.51 8.30
C SER A 87 18.50 -5.57 8.30
N ILE A 88 18.79 -6.21 7.16
CA ILE A 88 19.83 -7.24 7.03
C ILE A 88 21.23 -6.63 7.18
N LYS A 89 21.45 -5.41 6.69
CA LYS A 89 22.72 -4.68 6.91
C LYS A 89 22.95 -4.39 8.39
N ASN A 90 21.89 -4.00 9.11
CA ASN A 90 21.96 -3.64 10.52
C ASN A 90 22.10 -4.87 11.44
N ASP A 91 21.38 -5.96 11.12
CA ASP A 91 21.50 -7.25 11.79
C ASP A 91 21.65 -8.38 10.76
N LYS A 92 22.86 -8.94 10.69
CA LYS A 92 23.19 -10.03 9.75
C LYS A 92 22.42 -11.33 10.03
N ASN A 93 21.78 -11.46 11.19
CA ASN A 93 20.93 -12.60 11.52
C ASN A 93 19.45 -12.36 11.17
N ALA A 94 19.08 -11.17 10.69
CA ALA A 94 17.72 -10.89 10.27
C ALA A 94 17.35 -11.77 9.08
N ASP A 95 16.28 -12.55 9.24
CA ASP A 95 15.75 -13.46 8.23
C ASP A 95 14.28 -13.11 7.96
N TRP A 96 13.99 -12.72 6.72
CA TRP A 96 12.70 -12.18 6.31
C TRP A 96 12.12 -12.99 5.18
N GLU A 97 11.01 -13.67 5.46
CA GLU A 97 10.33 -14.54 4.50
C GLU A 97 9.01 -13.92 4.03
N PRO A 98 8.69 -13.95 2.72
CA PRO A 98 7.41 -13.51 2.22
C PRO A 98 6.33 -14.57 2.46
N TYR A 99 5.22 -14.15 3.07
CA TYR A 99 4.06 -15.02 3.29
C TYR A 99 2.84 -14.54 2.52
N MET A 100 2.28 -15.41 1.67
CA MET A 100 1.00 -15.17 1.03
C MET A 100 -0.14 -15.51 1.99
N ILE A 101 -1.04 -14.56 2.21
CA ILE A 101 -2.12 -14.70 3.21
C ILE A 101 -3.44 -14.99 2.50
N PRO A 102 -4.00 -16.21 2.65
CA PRO A 102 -5.24 -16.58 1.99
C PRO A 102 -6.43 -15.79 2.57
N THR A 103 -7.08 -15.01 1.72
CA THR A 103 -8.32 -14.31 2.06
C THR A 103 -9.51 -15.24 2.00
N ASP A 104 -9.42 -16.33 1.26
CA ASP A 104 -10.57 -17.17 0.94
C ASP A 104 -10.44 -18.61 1.45
N LYS A 105 -11.56 -19.34 1.42
CA LYS A 105 -11.62 -20.72 1.92
C LYS A 105 -10.88 -21.71 1.00
N ASP A 106 -10.75 -21.36 -0.27
CA ASP A 106 -10.04 -22.14 -1.30
C ASP A 106 -8.52 -21.89 -1.28
N GLY A 107 -8.01 -21.07 -0.36
CA GLY A 107 -6.61 -20.71 -0.26
C GLY A 107 -6.18 -19.55 -1.16
N SER A 108 -7.10 -18.98 -1.96
CA SER A 108 -6.78 -17.84 -2.81
C SER A 108 -6.66 -16.53 -2.01
N THR A 109 -5.96 -15.57 -2.62
CA THR A 109 -5.78 -14.21 -2.08
C THR A 109 -6.42 -13.19 -3.02
N ARG A 110 -7.34 -12.40 -2.47
CA ARG A 110 -8.03 -11.31 -3.16
C ARG A 110 -7.53 -9.96 -2.67
N PHE A 111 -7.37 -9.05 -3.61
CA PHE A 111 -7.02 -7.66 -3.36
C PHE A 111 -7.87 -6.77 -4.27
N CYS A 112 -8.13 -5.55 -3.83
CA CYS A 112 -8.77 -4.55 -4.68
C CYS A 112 -7.69 -3.71 -5.38
N ILE A 113 -7.77 -3.63 -6.70
CA ILE A 113 -6.89 -2.78 -7.50
C ILE A 113 -7.31 -1.33 -7.26
N GLN A 114 -6.37 -0.50 -6.80
CA GLN A 114 -6.60 0.93 -6.66
C GLN A 114 -6.61 1.59 -8.03
N ASN A 115 -7.41 2.64 -8.21
CA ASN A 115 -7.35 3.48 -9.41
C ASN A 115 -5.91 4.02 -9.57
N PRO A 116 -5.22 3.71 -10.67
CA PRO A 116 -3.85 4.18 -10.90
C PRO A 116 -3.80 5.69 -11.14
N ASN A 117 -4.91 6.31 -11.54
CA ASN A 117 -4.98 7.73 -11.87
C ASN A 117 -5.31 8.55 -10.60
N LYS A 118 -4.26 9.03 -9.92
CA LYS A 118 -4.40 9.84 -8.70
C LYS A 118 -4.10 11.32 -8.88
N LYS A 119 -3.36 11.68 -9.93
CA LYS A 119 -2.92 13.04 -10.20
C LYS A 119 -3.17 13.37 -11.65
N TYR A 120 -3.65 14.60 -11.88
CA TYR A 120 -3.93 15.12 -13.20
C TYR A 120 -3.24 16.47 -13.33
N VAL A 121 -2.61 16.71 -14.48
CA VAL A 121 -2.20 18.07 -14.87
C VAL A 121 -3.33 18.64 -15.71
N VAL A 122 -3.78 19.84 -15.36
CA VAL A 122 -4.88 20.53 -16.05
C VAL A 122 -4.42 21.90 -16.50
N VAL A 123 -4.85 22.30 -17.70
CA VAL A 123 -4.58 23.64 -18.24
C VAL A 123 -5.85 24.47 -18.20
N ARG A 124 -5.77 25.67 -17.65
CA ARG A 124 -6.90 26.60 -17.62
C ARG A 124 -7.30 26.99 -19.04
N LYS A 125 -8.60 27.06 -19.32
CA LYS A 125 -9.13 27.61 -20.57
C LYS A 125 -8.60 29.02 -20.83
N GLY A 126 -8.10 29.25 -22.05
CA GLY A 126 -7.53 30.54 -22.47
C GLY A 126 -6.10 30.80 -22.01
N TYR A 127 -5.41 29.79 -21.47
CA TYR A 127 -3.97 29.89 -21.29
C TYR A 127 -3.28 30.00 -22.66
N GLU A 128 -2.34 30.93 -22.78
CA GLU A 128 -1.72 31.28 -24.07
C GLU A 128 -0.89 30.15 -24.67
N HIS A 129 -0.31 29.30 -23.80
CA HIS A 129 0.63 28.24 -24.20
C HIS A 129 0.31 26.87 -23.59
N PRO A 130 -0.85 26.27 -23.91
CA PRO A 130 -1.28 24.99 -23.34
C PRO A 130 -0.32 23.83 -23.64
N GLU A 131 0.46 23.92 -24.71
CA GLU A 131 1.41 22.91 -25.15
C GLU A 131 2.63 22.77 -24.23
N ILE A 132 2.94 23.77 -23.40
CA ILE A 132 4.10 23.75 -22.49
C ILE A 132 4.03 22.55 -21.54
N VAL A 133 2.83 22.16 -21.09
CA VAL A 133 2.66 21.00 -20.20
C VAL A 133 3.23 19.73 -20.84
N MET A 134 2.90 19.47 -22.11
CA MET A 134 3.39 18.28 -22.81
C MET A 134 4.88 18.35 -23.11
N LYS A 135 5.40 19.55 -23.43
CA LYS A 135 6.85 19.76 -23.61
C LYS A 135 7.63 19.47 -22.33
N ILE A 136 7.15 19.94 -21.19
CA ILE A 136 7.76 19.65 -19.88
C ILE A 136 7.71 18.15 -19.59
N CYS A 137 6.57 17.49 -19.81
CA CYS A 137 6.45 16.04 -19.63
C CYS A 137 7.47 15.28 -20.48
N SER A 138 7.63 15.64 -21.75
CA SER A 138 8.62 15.03 -22.64
C SER A 138 10.05 15.27 -22.13
N ALA A 139 10.40 16.53 -21.83
CA ALA A 139 11.76 16.87 -21.39
C ALA A 139 12.14 16.19 -20.07
N LEU A 140 11.20 16.10 -19.11
CA LEU A 140 11.43 15.39 -17.86
C LEU A 140 11.60 13.88 -18.09
N PHE A 141 10.78 13.28 -18.95
CA PHE A 141 10.88 11.86 -19.28
C PHE A 141 12.25 11.53 -19.91
N ASP A 142 12.68 12.33 -20.88
CA ASP A 142 13.99 12.18 -21.53
C ASP A 142 15.14 12.33 -20.52
N TYR A 143 15.07 13.33 -19.64
CA TYR A 143 16.05 13.55 -18.58
C TYR A 143 16.15 12.37 -17.60
N PHE A 144 15.01 11.82 -17.16
CA PHE A 144 15.00 10.68 -16.24
C PHE A 144 15.61 9.43 -16.88
N ASN A 145 15.35 9.17 -18.16
CA ASN A 145 15.94 8.02 -18.85
C ASN A 145 17.45 8.21 -19.04
N SER A 146 17.87 9.40 -19.45
CA SER A 146 19.29 9.73 -19.69
C SER A 146 20.16 9.57 -18.43
N ASN A 147 19.62 9.88 -17.24
CA ASN A 147 20.34 9.76 -15.98
C ASN A 147 20.27 8.37 -15.33
N ASN A 148 19.39 7.49 -15.78
CA ASN A 148 19.37 6.11 -15.31
C ASN A 148 20.44 5.27 -16.01
N ASP A 149 20.82 5.63 -17.24
CA ASP A 149 21.91 4.97 -17.97
C ASP A 149 23.30 5.31 -17.37
N SER A 150 23.48 6.50 -16.80
CA SER A 150 24.72 6.88 -16.11
C SER A 150 24.85 6.34 -14.68
N ALA A 151 23.80 5.68 -14.16
CA ALA A 151 23.80 5.01 -12.85
C ALA A 151 24.08 3.50 -12.95
N GLN A 152 24.36 2.98 -14.14
CA GLN A 152 24.76 1.59 -14.41
C GLN A 152 26.26 1.40 -14.70
N GLU A 153 27.07 2.47 -14.66
CA GLU A 153 28.54 2.41 -14.60
C GLU A 153 29.05 2.57 -13.16
#